data_AF-I3XUK8-F1
#
_entry.id   AF-I3XUK8-F1
#
_cell.length_a   1.000
_cell.length_b   1.000
_cell.length_c   1.000
_cell.angle_alpha   90.00
_cell.angle_beta   90.00
_cell.angle_gamma   90.00
#
_symmetry.space_group_name_H-M   'P 1'
#
loop_
_entity.id
_entity.type
_entity.pdbx_description
1 polymer ?
#
loop_
_entity_poly.entity_id
_entity_poly.type
_entity_poly.pdbx_seq_one_letter_code
_entity_poly.pdbx_strand_id
1 'polypeptide(L)'
;MSTEIQAVLMLILGWLLGLLSPSIINYIQDKKKAIKIKKSLLSEMEECQIIMANVAYLIESKYVAINHKLFDDLINIYENYNGINDYNDKLVRLKKLKKTPKEELETITEIQLYENMDKFLSFKKYDLPYLRSKINDISLLDENVQSNLLQLNFKLNLFNSEVEESKFHYQLTFSSEVSNENQEINKQILKEKQLIILDQIKQIITLITKLKIDITAC
;
A
#
# COMPACT_ATOMS: atom_id res chain seq x y z
N MET A 1 9.51 58.36 -34.11
CA MET A 1 9.73 56.90 -34.19
C MET A 1 8.54 56.32 -34.94
N SER A 2 8.74 55.75 -36.13
CA SER A 2 7.68 55.54 -37.13
C SER A 2 6.67 54.48 -36.70
N THR A 3 5.40 54.73 -37.00
CA THR A 3 4.25 53.83 -36.81
C THR A 3 4.46 52.44 -37.42
N GLU A 4 5.27 52.35 -38.47
CA GLU A 4 5.67 51.10 -39.12
C GLU A 4 6.50 50.19 -38.21
N ILE A 5 7.45 50.75 -37.44
CA ILE A 5 8.26 49.98 -36.48
C ILE A 5 7.37 49.42 -35.37
N GLN A 6 6.38 50.20 -34.92
CA GLN A 6 5.40 49.73 -33.93
C GLN A 6 4.53 48.59 -34.48
N ALA A 7 4.08 48.68 -35.73
CA ALA A 7 3.30 47.62 -36.38
C ALA A 7 4.11 46.32 -36.52
N VAL A 8 5.37 46.42 -36.93
CA VAL A 8 6.27 45.25 -37.04
C VAL A 8 6.54 44.64 -35.66
N LEU A 9 6.78 45.44 -34.62
CA LEU A 9 6.96 44.95 -33.25
C LEU A 9 5.71 44.24 -32.73
N MET A 10 4.51 44.76 -33.00
CA MET A 10 3.25 44.12 -32.61
C MET A 10 3.02 42.79 -33.32
N LEU A 11 3.40 42.68 -34.60
CA LEU A 11 3.35 41.42 -35.34
C LEU A 11 4.32 40.38 -34.77
N ILE A 12 5.56 40.78 -34.46
CA ILE A 12 6.56 39.90 -33.85
C ILE A 12 6.09 39.42 -32.46
N LEU A 13 5.53 40.32 -31.65
CA LEU A 13 4.96 39.98 -30.34
C LEU A 13 3.78 39.01 -30.45
N GLY A 14 2.88 39.23 -31.41
CA GLY A 14 1.77 38.32 -31.68
C GLY A 14 2.23 36.91 -32.07
N TRP A 15 3.25 36.83 -32.93
CA TRP A 15 3.86 35.55 -33.31
C TRP A 15 4.56 34.86 -32.14
N LEU A 16 5.33 35.61 -31.35
CA LEU A 16 6.02 35.08 -30.18
C LEU A 16 5.01 34.56 -29.14
N LEU A 17 3.94 35.30 -28.88
CA LEU A 17 2.85 34.88 -28.00
C LEU A 17 2.14 33.64 -28.55
N GLY A 18 1.89 33.58 -29.86
CA GLY A 18 1.29 32.41 -30.50
C GLY A 18 2.15 31.15 -30.38
N LEU A 19 3.47 31.29 -30.50
CA LEU A 19 4.43 30.17 -30.40
C LEU A 19 4.65 29.71 -28.95
N LEU A 20 4.67 30.63 -27.98
CA LEU A 20 4.89 30.31 -26.56
C LEU A 20 3.63 29.86 -25.83
N SER A 21 2.45 30.26 -26.30
CA SER A 21 1.16 29.96 -25.66
C SER A 21 0.96 28.46 -25.42
N PRO A 22 1.18 27.54 -26.40
CA PRO A 22 1.04 26.10 -26.17
C PRO A 22 1.97 25.58 -25.07
N SER A 23 3.22 26.01 -25.03
CA SER A 23 4.19 25.57 -24.00
C SER A 23 3.78 26.00 -22.60
N ILE A 24 3.30 27.24 -22.44
CA ILE A 24 2.82 27.76 -21.15
C ILE A 24 1.54 27.04 -20.73
N ILE A 25 0.60 26.85 -21.65
CA ILE A 25 -0.67 26.14 -21.37
C ILE A 25 -0.38 24.70 -20.96
N ASN A 26 0.48 23.98 -21.69
CA ASN A 26 0.85 22.61 -21.38
C ASN A 26 1.50 22.52 -19.99
N TYR A 27 2.44 23.40 -19.67
CA TYR A 27 3.06 23.44 -18.34
C TYR A 27 2.04 23.62 -17.20
N ILE A 28 1.06 24.53 -17.37
CA ILE A 28 0.00 24.76 -16.39
C ILE A 28 -0.91 23.52 -16.27
N GLN A 29 -1.26 22.90 -17.40
CA GLN A 29 -2.09 21.70 -17.43
C GLN A 29 -1.39 20.52 -16.76
N ASP A 30 -0.11 20.30 -17.04
CA ASP A 30 0.71 19.24 -16.46
C ASP A 30 0.84 19.41 -14.95
N LYS A 31 1.07 20.64 -14.47
CA LYS A 31 1.10 20.92 -13.03
C LYS A 31 -0.23 20.58 -12.34
N LYS A 32 -1.35 20.98 -12.94
CA LYS A 32 -2.70 20.65 -12.40
C LYS A 32 -2.95 19.14 -12.43
N LYS A 33 -2.52 18.47 -13.50
CA LYS A 33 -2.64 17.02 -13.66
C LYS A 33 -1.82 16.28 -12.62
N ALA A 34 -0.57 16.69 -12.38
CA ALA A 34 0.31 16.13 -11.35
C ALA A 34 -0.30 16.22 -9.95
N ILE A 35 -0.85 17.39 -9.57
CA ILE A 35 -1.52 17.58 -8.26
C ILE A 35 -2.71 16.63 -8.11
N LYS A 36 -3.54 16.50 -9.17
CA LYS A 36 -4.69 15.58 -9.15
C LYS A 36 -4.24 14.13 -9.01
N ILE A 37 -3.20 13.72 -9.72
CA ILE A 37 -2.62 12.38 -9.64
C ILE A 37 -2.09 12.10 -8.24
N LYS A 38 -1.28 13.02 -7.67
CA LYS A 38 -0.75 12.92 -6.29
C LYS A 38 -1.87 12.67 -5.27
N LYS A 39 -2.93 13.49 -5.31
CA LYS A 39 -4.06 13.36 -4.39
C LYS A 39 -4.78 12.01 -4.50
N SER A 40 -5.07 11.57 -5.73
CA SER A 40 -5.76 10.29 -5.95
C SER A 40 -4.89 9.08 -5.59
N LEU A 41 -3.59 9.13 -5.89
CA LEU A 41 -2.63 8.11 -5.46
C LEU A 41 -2.56 8.00 -3.95
N LEU A 42 -2.48 9.14 -3.23
CA LEU A 42 -2.46 9.15 -1.77
C LEU A 42 -3.69 8.42 -1.19
N SER A 43 -4.88 8.75 -1.68
CA SER A 43 -6.11 8.11 -1.21
C SER A 43 -6.11 6.59 -1.45
N GLU A 44 -5.65 6.14 -2.62
CA GLU A 44 -5.56 4.71 -2.94
C GLU A 44 -4.52 4.00 -2.07
N MET A 45 -3.36 4.63 -1.86
CA MET A 45 -2.29 4.08 -1.01
C MET A 45 -2.70 4.02 0.46
N GLU A 46 -3.46 4.98 0.98
CA GLU A 46 -3.98 4.94 2.35
C GLU A 46 -4.93 3.74 2.56
N GLU A 47 -5.79 3.46 1.59
CA GLU A 47 -6.67 2.28 1.63
C GLU A 47 -5.84 0.99 1.59
N CYS A 48 -4.85 0.93 0.70
CA CYS A 48 -3.92 -0.19 0.64
C CYS A 48 -3.20 -0.40 1.98
N GLN A 49 -2.69 0.66 2.60
CA GLN A 49 -1.98 0.60 3.87
C GLN A 49 -2.85 0.00 4.98
N ILE A 50 -4.10 0.44 5.09
CA ILE A 50 -5.05 -0.11 6.07
C ILE A 50 -5.33 -1.58 5.81
N ILE A 51 -5.58 -1.97 4.55
CA ILE A 51 -5.87 -3.37 4.21
C ILE A 51 -4.66 -4.24 4.56
N MET A 52 -3.47 -3.81 4.18
CA MET A 52 -2.21 -4.50 4.49
C MET A 52 -1.98 -4.58 6.02
N ALA A 53 -2.26 -3.50 6.76
CA ALA A 53 -2.18 -3.48 8.22
C ALA A 53 -3.14 -4.48 8.90
N ASN A 54 -4.38 -4.58 8.42
CA ASN A 54 -5.32 -5.59 8.91
C ASN A 54 -4.81 -7.01 8.64
N VAL A 55 -4.25 -7.27 7.45
CA VAL A 55 -3.70 -8.59 7.12
C VAL A 55 -2.47 -8.90 7.99
N ALA A 56 -1.57 -7.93 8.21
CA ALA A 56 -0.46 -8.08 9.14
C ALA A 56 -0.94 -8.44 10.55
N TYR A 57 -1.93 -7.73 11.07
CA TYR A 57 -2.53 -8.02 12.38
C TYR A 57 -3.07 -9.46 12.44
N LEU A 58 -3.79 -9.92 11.40
CA LEU A 58 -4.32 -11.28 11.36
C LEU A 58 -3.23 -12.34 11.37
N ILE A 59 -2.16 -12.15 10.58
CA ILE A 59 -1.04 -13.09 10.55
C ILE A 59 -0.30 -13.06 11.89
N GLU A 60 -0.01 -11.88 12.42
CA GLU A 60 0.69 -11.78 13.70
C GLU A 60 -0.13 -12.37 14.83
N SER A 61 -1.42 -12.08 14.94
CA SER A 61 -2.30 -12.70 15.96
C SER A 61 -2.36 -14.23 15.92
N LYS A 62 -1.93 -14.83 14.80
CA LYS A 62 -2.06 -16.25 14.55
C LYS A 62 -0.74 -17.02 14.62
N TYR A 63 0.37 -16.39 14.24
CA TYR A 63 1.66 -17.06 14.11
C TYR A 63 2.79 -16.38 14.87
N VAL A 64 2.57 -15.15 15.36
CA VAL A 64 3.59 -14.34 16.03
C VAL A 64 3.04 -13.91 17.40
N ALA A 65 3.93 -13.54 18.33
CA ALA A 65 3.46 -12.97 19.58
C ALA A 65 2.93 -11.55 19.38
N ILE A 66 1.65 -11.33 19.70
CA ILE A 66 1.08 -9.98 19.74
C ILE A 66 1.81 -9.19 20.82
N ASN A 67 2.31 -8.01 20.45
CA ASN A 67 3.02 -7.14 21.37
C ASN A 67 2.52 -5.69 21.24
N HIS A 68 2.89 -4.86 22.20
CA HIS A 68 2.53 -3.44 22.19
C HIS A 68 3.03 -2.70 20.94
N LYS A 69 4.16 -3.10 20.36
CA LYS A 69 4.69 -2.49 19.14
C LYS A 69 3.75 -2.67 17.95
N LEU A 70 3.19 -3.86 17.75
CA LEU A 70 2.17 -4.10 16.71
C LEU A 70 0.98 -3.15 16.90
N PHE A 71 0.49 -3.00 18.14
CA PHE A 71 -0.61 -2.09 18.40
C PHE A 71 -0.23 -0.62 18.18
N ASP A 72 0.99 -0.21 18.51
CA ASP A 72 1.49 1.14 18.22
C ASP A 72 1.49 1.43 16.72
N ASP A 73 2.05 0.49 15.93
CA ASP A 73 2.11 0.61 14.48
C ASP A 73 0.71 0.68 13.87
N LEU A 74 -0.22 -0.18 14.31
CA LEU A 74 -1.61 -0.18 13.85
C LEU A 74 -2.35 1.11 14.24
N ILE A 75 -2.26 1.52 15.51
CA ILE A 75 -2.91 2.74 16.00
C ILE A 75 -2.44 3.94 15.18
N ASN A 76 -1.13 4.05 14.92
CA ASN A 76 -0.57 5.13 14.11
C ASN A 76 -1.11 5.11 12.68
N ILE A 77 -1.25 3.93 12.05
CA ILE A 77 -1.84 3.82 10.71
C ILE A 77 -3.31 4.26 10.71
N TYR A 78 -4.09 3.84 11.71
CA TYR A 78 -5.51 4.19 11.84
C TYR A 78 -5.74 5.67 12.16
N GLU A 79 -4.92 6.28 13.01
CA GLU A 79 -5.02 7.71 13.36
C GLU A 79 -4.70 8.62 12.18
N ASN A 80 -3.83 8.17 11.26
CA ASN A 80 -3.42 8.94 10.08
C ASN A 80 -4.20 8.56 8.81
N TYR A 81 -5.28 7.79 8.92
CA TYR A 81 -6.12 7.40 7.80
C TYR A 81 -7.22 8.44 7.54
N ASN A 82 -7.28 8.96 6.31
CA ASN A 82 -8.25 9.97 5.89
C ASN A 82 -9.18 9.47 4.76
N GLY A 83 -9.31 8.15 4.61
CA GLY A 83 -10.13 7.56 3.56
C GLY A 83 -11.63 7.51 3.92
N ILE A 84 -12.38 6.79 3.09
CA ILE A 84 -13.86 6.80 3.11
C ILE A 84 -14.41 5.99 4.30
N ASN A 85 -13.70 4.94 4.72
CA ASN A 85 -14.20 4.00 5.72
C ASN A 85 -13.97 4.51 7.15
N ASP A 86 -15.02 4.55 7.97
CA ASP A 86 -14.85 4.87 9.38
C ASP A 86 -14.27 3.67 10.15
N TYR A 87 -13.11 3.88 10.78
CA TYR A 87 -12.43 2.90 11.62
C TYR A 87 -12.33 3.31 13.10
N ASN A 88 -13.08 4.33 13.54
CA ASN A 88 -13.06 4.83 14.92
C ASN A 88 -13.31 3.71 15.94
N ASP A 89 -14.29 2.83 15.69
CA ASP A 89 -14.58 1.70 16.57
C ASP A 89 -13.40 0.73 16.69
N LYS A 90 -12.72 0.44 15.57
CA LYS A 90 -11.51 -0.40 15.57
C LYS A 90 -10.38 0.28 16.33
N LEU A 91 -10.17 1.58 16.11
CA LEU A 91 -9.16 2.36 16.81
C LEU A 91 -9.39 2.37 18.33
N VAL A 92 -10.64 2.54 18.78
CA VAL A 92 -11.00 2.45 20.20
C VAL A 92 -10.67 1.07 20.77
N ARG A 93 -10.96 -0.01 20.04
CA ARG A 93 -10.62 -1.38 20.46
C ARG A 93 -9.11 -1.59 20.54
N LEU A 94 -8.35 -1.16 19.54
CA LEU A 94 -6.88 -1.25 19.53
C LEU A 94 -6.27 -0.48 20.71
N LYS A 95 -6.76 0.74 21.00
CA LYS A 95 -6.32 1.53 22.16
C LYS A 95 -6.64 0.86 23.49
N LYS A 96 -7.73 0.09 23.58
CA LYS A 96 -8.04 -0.72 24.77
C LYS A 96 -7.08 -1.91 24.89
N LEU A 97 -6.86 -2.64 23.81
CA LEU A 97 -5.93 -3.79 23.78
C LEU A 97 -4.48 -3.38 24.10
N LYS A 98 -4.05 -2.20 23.65
CA LYS A 98 -2.73 -1.64 24.01
C LYS A 98 -2.58 -1.40 25.52
N LYS A 99 -3.66 -1.13 26.24
CA LYS A 99 -3.63 -0.90 27.70
C LYS A 99 -3.56 -2.19 28.50
N THR A 100 -3.79 -3.34 27.87
CA THR A 100 -3.69 -4.65 28.53
C THR A 100 -2.25 -4.88 29.03
N PRO A 101 -2.07 -5.34 30.28
CA PRO A 101 -0.77 -5.71 30.82
C PRO A 101 -0.05 -6.72 29.92
N LYS A 102 1.29 -6.66 29.92
CA LYS A 102 2.12 -7.53 29.08
C LYS A 102 1.87 -9.02 29.38
N GLU A 103 1.76 -9.38 30.66
CA GLU A 103 1.52 -10.75 31.12
C GLU A 103 0.17 -11.31 30.61
N GLU A 104 -0.87 -10.47 30.61
CA GLU A 104 -2.18 -10.84 30.06
C GLU A 104 -2.12 -11.00 28.53
N LEU A 105 -1.36 -10.15 27.83
CA LEU A 105 -1.17 -10.27 26.37
C LEU A 105 -0.38 -11.52 25.98
N GLU A 106 0.63 -11.90 26.76
CA GLU A 106 1.39 -13.14 26.59
C GLU A 106 0.45 -14.35 26.74
N THR A 107 -0.39 -14.35 27.77
CA THR A 107 -1.40 -15.40 27.99
C THR A 107 -2.40 -15.50 26.83
N ILE A 108 -2.93 -14.36 26.35
CA ILE A 108 -3.85 -14.32 25.20
C ILE A 108 -3.16 -14.87 23.94
N THR A 109 -1.90 -14.49 23.73
CA THR A 109 -1.10 -14.95 22.60
C THR A 109 -0.90 -16.46 22.64
N GLU A 110 -0.53 -17.03 23.79
CA GLU A 110 -0.33 -18.47 23.94
C GLU A 110 -1.60 -19.26 23.62
N ILE A 111 -2.75 -18.81 24.14
CA ILE A 111 -4.06 -19.41 23.83
C ILE A 111 -4.34 -19.33 22.32
N GLN A 112 -4.13 -18.17 21.69
CA GLN A 112 -4.35 -17.99 20.26
C GLN A 112 -3.44 -18.85 19.40
N LEU A 113 -2.15 -18.96 19.75
CA LEU A 113 -1.20 -19.80 19.03
C LEU A 113 -1.61 -21.28 19.12
N TYR A 114 -2.06 -21.73 20.28
CA TYR A 114 -2.54 -23.09 20.49
C TYR A 114 -3.82 -23.38 19.68
N GLU A 115 -4.83 -22.52 19.77
CA GLU A 115 -6.12 -22.69 19.07
C GLU A 115 -6.03 -22.61 17.54
N ASN A 116 -4.95 -22.03 17.02
CA ASN A 116 -4.76 -21.78 15.60
C ASN A 116 -3.73 -22.70 14.93
N MET A 117 -3.16 -23.69 15.64
CA MET A 117 -2.10 -24.56 15.10
C MET A 117 -2.46 -25.20 13.74
N ASP A 118 -3.70 -25.62 13.54
CA ASP A 118 -4.15 -26.29 12.29
C ASP A 118 -5.03 -25.41 11.39
N LYS A 119 -5.18 -24.12 11.70
CA LYS A 119 -5.98 -23.21 10.87
C LYS A 119 -5.04 -22.45 9.95
N PHE A 120 -5.42 -22.26 8.69
CA PHE A 120 -4.69 -21.39 7.74
C PHE A 120 -5.52 -20.18 7.35
N LEU A 121 -4.85 -19.04 7.13
CA LEU A 121 -5.53 -17.86 6.58
C LEU A 121 -5.60 -17.98 5.06
N SER A 122 -6.74 -17.58 4.48
CA SER A 122 -6.90 -17.43 3.05
C SER A 122 -6.77 -15.95 2.69
N PHE A 123 -5.76 -15.63 1.88
CA PHE A 123 -5.46 -14.26 1.47
C PHE A 123 -6.10 -13.94 0.13
N LYS A 124 -6.44 -12.66 -0.04
CA LYS A 124 -6.92 -12.13 -1.33
C LYS A 124 -5.80 -11.32 -1.97
N LYS A 125 -5.73 -11.39 -3.29
CA LYS A 125 -4.90 -10.48 -4.08
C LYS A 125 -5.39 -9.06 -3.88
N TYR A 126 -4.47 -8.11 -3.98
CA TYR A 126 -4.77 -6.68 -3.91
C TYR A 126 -4.11 -5.95 -5.08
N ASP A 127 -4.80 -4.97 -5.64
CA ASP A 127 -4.31 -4.18 -6.78
C ASP A 127 -4.46 -2.68 -6.45
N LEU A 128 -3.75 -1.84 -7.20
CA LEU A 128 -3.86 -0.37 -7.18
C LEU A 128 -4.37 0.10 -8.56
N PRO A 129 -5.68 -0.04 -8.85
CA PRO A 129 -6.24 0.27 -10.17
C PRO A 129 -5.94 1.68 -10.66
N TYR A 130 -5.95 2.68 -9.78
CA TYR A 130 -5.65 4.06 -10.13
C TYR A 130 -4.20 4.21 -10.52
N LEU A 131 -3.25 3.74 -9.71
CA LEU A 131 -1.82 3.72 -10.06
C LEU A 131 -1.60 3.05 -11.42
N ARG A 132 -2.19 1.87 -11.62
CA ARG A 132 -2.07 1.13 -12.89
C ARG A 132 -2.62 1.92 -14.07
N SER A 133 -3.77 2.57 -13.91
CA SER A 133 -4.37 3.42 -14.97
C SER A 133 -3.55 4.67 -15.28
N LYS A 134 -2.69 5.09 -14.34
CA LYS A 134 -1.88 6.32 -14.40
C LYS A 134 -0.40 6.06 -14.59
N ILE A 135 0.01 4.84 -14.92
CA ILE A 135 1.42 4.48 -15.08
C ILE A 135 2.16 5.36 -16.10
N ASN A 136 1.50 5.76 -17.20
CA ASN A 136 2.09 6.63 -18.22
C ASN A 136 2.19 8.09 -17.77
N ASP A 137 1.38 8.50 -16.80
CA ASP A 137 1.32 9.85 -16.28
C ASP A 137 2.25 10.05 -15.05
N ILE A 138 2.91 9.00 -14.54
CA ILE A 138 3.81 9.12 -13.38
C ILE A 138 5.04 9.97 -13.70
N SER A 139 5.42 10.09 -14.98
CA SER A 139 6.54 10.92 -15.45
C SER A 139 6.36 12.40 -15.12
N LEU A 140 5.12 12.83 -14.82
CA LEU A 140 4.78 14.18 -14.36
C LEU A 140 5.09 14.41 -12.87
N LEU A 141 5.47 13.37 -12.12
CA LEU A 141 5.77 13.42 -10.69
C LEU A 141 7.28 13.55 -10.46
N ASP A 142 7.66 13.85 -9.23
CA ASP A 142 9.07 13.94 -8.85
C ASP A 142 9.76 12.55 -8.95
N GLU A 143 11.04 12.51 -9.33
CA GLU A 143 11.77 11.25 -9.62
C GLU A 143 11.74 10.26 -8.44
N ASN A 144 11.86 10.76 -7.21
CA ASN A 144 11.74 9.95 -5.99
C ASN A 144 10.35 9.30 -5.86
N VAL A 145 9.29 10.06 -6.16
CA VAL A 145 7.91 9.57 -6.14
C VAL A 145 7.73 8.51 -7.23
N GLN A 146 8.24 8.75 -8.44
CA GLN A 146 8.21 7.77 -9.53
C GLN A 146 8.86 6.45 -9.13
N SER A 147 10.10 6.51 -8.64
CA SER A 147 10.86 5.32 -8.23
C SER A 147 10.14 4.54 -7.12
N ASN A 148 9.67 5.24 -6.08
CA ASN A 148 8.97 4.59 -4.97
C ASN A 148 7.60 4.00 -5.40
N LEU A 149 6.87 4.63 -6.33
CA LEU A 149 5.61 4.07 -6.88
C LEU A 149 5.85 2.80 -7.70
N LEU A 150 6.90 2.78 -8.52
CA LEU A 150 7.29 1.58 -9.28
C LEU A 150 7.72 0.45 -8.35
N GLN A 151 8.47 0.77 -7.29
CA GLN A 151 8.82 -0.20 -6.24
C GLN A 151 7.59 -0.73 -5.51
N LEU A 152 6.61 0.13 -5.21
CA LEU A 152 5.36 -0.28 -4.56
C LEU A 152 4.58 -1.25 -5.44
N ASN A 153 4.44 -0.94 -6.73
CA ASN A 153 3.80 -1.83 -7.70
C ASN A 153 4.53 -3.19 -7.80
N PHE A 154 5.86 -3.17 -7.84
CA PHE A 154 6.65 -4.40 -7.83
C PHE A 154 6.43 -5.24 -6.55
N LYS A 155 6.46 -4.61 -5.37
CA LYS A 155 6.24 -5.29 -4.09
C LYS A 155 4.83 -5.87 -3.97
N LEU A 156 3.81 -5.17 -4.46
CA LEU A 156 2.45 -5.70 -4.53
C LEU A 156 2.34 -6.91 -5.46
N ASN A 157 3.05 -6.90 -6.60
CA ASN A 157 3.09 -8.07 -7.47
C ASN A 157 3.75 -9.28 -6.81
N LEU A 158 4.85 -9.08 -6.07
CA LEU A 158 5.48 -10.14 -5.27
C LEU A 158 4.51 -10.67 -4.21
N PHE A 159 3.86 -9.79 -3.44
CA PHE A 159 2.82 -10.18 -2.49
C PHE A 159 1.73 -11.01 -3.16
N ASN A 160 1.23 -10.58 -4.32
CA ASN A 160 0.19 -11.29 -5.06
C ASN A 160 0.65 -12.67 -5.56
N SER A 161 1.93 -12.83 -5.90
CA SER A 161 2.52 -14.13 -6.26
C SER A 161 2.50 -15.07 -5.06
N GLU A 162 2.96 -14.61 -3.90
CA GLU A 162 2.96 -15.40 -2.66
C GLU A 162 1.54 -15.78 -2.22
N VAL A 163 0.56 -14.89 -2.42
CA VAL A 163 -0.86 -15.20 -2.18
C VAL A 163 -1.35 -16.35 -3.06
N GLU A 164 -0.94 -16.42 -4.33
CA GLU A 164 -1.36 -17.52 -5.21
C GLU A 164 -0.69 -18.84 -4.86
N GLU A 165 0.60 -18.81 -4.57
CA GLU A 165 1.32 -19.99 -4.10
C GLU A 165 0.72 -20.50 -2.78
N SER A 166 0.41 -19.59 -1.84
CA SER A 166 -0.28 -19.95 -0.60
C SER A 166 -1.65 -20.58 -0.85
N LYS A 167 -2.43 -20.08 -1.81
CA LYS A 167 -3.73 -20.69 -2.18
C LYS A 167 -3.56 -22.07 -2.76
N PHE A 168 -2.56 -22.28 -3.62
CA PHE A 168 -2.26 -23.58 -4.20
C PHE A 168 -1.96 -24.61 -3.10
N HIS A 169 -1.05 -24.30 -2.17
CA HIS A 169 -0.76 -25.20 -1.05
C HIS A 169 -1.96 -25.40 -0.11
N TYR A 170 -2.79 -24.37 0.07
CA TYR A 170 -4.01 -24.49 0.87
C TYR A 170 -4.99 -25.47 0.23
N GLN A 171 -5.15 -25.44 -1.08
CA GLN A 171 -6.00 -26.40 -1.80
C GLN A 171 -5.50 -27.84 -1.66
N LEU A 172 -4.17 -28.06 -1.69
CA LEU A 172 -3.58 -29.39 -1.49
C LEU A 172 -3.90 -30.01 -0.12
N THR A 173 -4.19 -29.20 0.91
CA THR A 173 -4.60 -29.71 2.24
C THR A 173 -5.97 -30.38 2.25
N PHE A 174 -6.79 -30.17 1.21
CA PHE A 174 -8.11 -30.81 1.05
C PHE A 174 -8.08 -32.02 0.10
N SER A 175 -6.94 -32.28 -0.56
CA SER A 175 -6.81 -33.36 -1.53
C SER A 175 -6.58 -34.70 -0.83
N SER A 176 -7.51 -35.63 -0.98
CA SER A 176 -7.43 -37.00 -0.42
C SER A 176 -6.36 -37.87 -1.08
N GLU A 177 -5.77 -37.42 -2.18
CA GLU A 177 -4.71 -38.11 -2.93
C GLU A 177 -3.31 -37.91 -2.31
N VAL A 178 -3.19 -36.98 -1.35
CA VAL A 178 -1.91 -36.61 -0.73
C VAL A 178 -1.68 -37.48 0.51
N SER A 179 -0.50 -38.11 0.60
CA SER A 179 -0.10 -38.89 1.78
C SER A 179 -0.05 -38.02 3.04
N ASN A 180 -0.22 -38.61 4.22
CA ASN A 180 -0.16 -37.88 5.49
C ASN A 180 1.17 -37.13 5.68
N GLU A 181 2.29 -37.71 5.23
CA GLU A 181 3.60 -37.05 5.25
C GLU A 181 3.63 -35.79 4.37
N ASN A 182 3.10 -35.87 3.16
CA ASN A 182 2.99 -34.73 2.25
C ASN A 182 2.00 -33.67 2.76
N GLN A 183 0.97 -34.07 3.51
CA GLN A 183 0.05 -33.11 4.15
C GLN A 183 0.76 -32.29 5.23
N GLU A 184 1.55 -32.92 6.09
CA GLU A 184 2.33 -32.21 7.13
C GLU A 184 3.39 -31.28 6.51
N ILE A 185 4.07 -31.72 5.44
CA ILE A 185 4.99 -30.85 4.68
C ILE A 185 4.24 -29.65 4.10
N ASN A 186 3.06 -29.84 3.52
CA ASN A 186 2.26 -28.73 2.99
C ASN A 186 1.81 -27.75 4.08
N LYS A 187 1.46 -28.23 5.28
CA LYS A 187 1.14 -27.37 6.43
C LYS A 187 2.33 -26.50 6.84
N GLN A 188 3.53 -27.07 6.87
CA GLN A 188 4.75 -26.32 7.17
C GLN A 188 5.03 -25.25 6.09
N ILE A 189 4.95 -25.63 4.81
CA ILE A 189 5.13 -24.69 3.69
C ILE A 189 4.11 -23.55 3.78
N LEU A 190 2.84 -23.85 4.09
CA LEU A 190 1.82 -22.83 4.27
C LEU A 190 2.17 -21.84 5.36
N LYS A 191 2.62 -22.31 6.53
CA LYS A 191 3.03 -21.45 7.63
C LYS A 191 4.18 -20.53 7.23
N GLU A 192 5.21 -21.10 6.60
CA GLU A 192 6.36 -20.33 6.08
C GLU A 192 5.91 -19.26 5.08
N LYS A 193 5.01 -19.61 4.15
CA LYS A 193 4.45 -18.66 3.18
C LYS A 193 3.66 -17.53 3.84
N GLN A 194 2.90 -17.79 4.90
CA GLN A 194 2.17 -16.72 5.62
C GLN A 194 3.14 -15.73 6.29
N LEU A 195 4.28 -16.23 6.81
CA LEU A 195 5.33 -15.36 7.38
C LEU A 195 6.07 -14.55 6.31
N ILE A 196 6.31 -15.14 5.12
CA ILE A 196 6.85 -14.40 3.97
C ILE A 196 5.88 -13.30 3.53
N ILE A 197 4.58 -13.61 3.46
CA ILE A 197 3.54 -12.63 3.15
C ILE A 197 3.54 -11.48 4.17
N LEU A 198 3.68 -11.78 5.47
CA LEU A 198 3.79 -10.76 6.51
C LEU A 198 4.99 -9.84 6.31
N ASP A 199 6.14 -10.38 5.94
CA ASP A 199 7.33 -9.58 5.63
C ASP A 199 7.10 -8.65 4.43
N GLN A 200 6.51 -9.17 3.34
CA GLN A 200 6.15 -8.34 2.17
C GLN A 200 5.18 -7.22 2.55
N ILE A 201 4.17 -7.52 3.39
CA ILE A 201 3.23 -6.53 3.90
C ILE A 201 3.94 -5.41 4.66
N LYS A 202 4.87 -5.75 5.57
CA LYS A 202 5.63 -4.75 6.34
C LYS A 202 6.46 -3.84 5.44
N GLN A 203 7.07 -4.41 4.39
CA GLN A 203 7.80 -3.64 3.39
C GLN A 203 6.87 -2.70 2.61
N ILE A 204 5.67 -3.17 2.21
CA ILE A 204 4.66 -2.36 1.53
C ILE A 204 4.20 -1.19 2.42
N ILE A 205 3.87 -1.44 3.68
CA ILE A 205 3.44 -0.41 4.64
C ILE A 205 4.53 0.64 4.83
N THR A 206 5.79 0.22 4.96
CA THR A 206 6.95 1.12 5.10
C THR A 206 7.11 2.00 3.87
N LEU A 207 6.99 1.41 2.68
CA LEU A 207 7.12 2.14 1.41
C LEU A 207 5.97 3.13 1.20
N ILE A 208 4.73 2.76 1.54
CA ILE A 208 3.59 3.67 1.51
C ILE A 208 3.81 4.84 2.47
N THR A 209 4.30 4.58 3.69
CA THR A 209 4.59 5.64 4.66
C THR A 209 5.61 6.64 4.12
N LYS A 210 6.68 6.14 3.47
CA LYS A 210 7.66 6.99 2.78
C LYS A 210 7.04 7.79 1.64
N LEU A 211 6.24 7.16 0.78
CA LEU A 211 5.53 7.81 -0.32
C LEU A 211 4.58 8.91 0.15
N LYS A 212 3.89 8.70 1.28
CA LYS A 212 3.04 9.75 1.87
C LYS A 212 3.85 11.00 2.20
N ILE A 213 5.05 10.83 2.77
CA ILE A 213 5.95 11.95 3.10
C ILE A 213 6.41 12.64 1.81
N ASP A 214 6.91 11.88 0.83
CA ASP A 214 7.43 12.43 -0.42
C ASP A 214 6.35 13.21 -1.21
N ILE A 215 5.11 12.71 -1.24
CA ILE A 215 4.02 13.37 -1.98
C ILE A 215 3.51 14.62 -1.25
N THR A 216 3.54 14.63 0.09
CA THR A 216 3.07 15.79 0.88
C THR A 216 4.12 16.90 0.98
N ALA A 217 5.40 16.58 0.81
CA ALA A 217 6.50 17.54 0.81
C ALA A 217 6.63 18.37 -0.48
N CYS A 218 5.97 17.96 -1.58
CA CYS A 218 6.11 18.54 -2.92
C CYS A 218 4.82 19.17 -3.46
#